data_AF-A0A0G0R1M8-F1
#
_entry.id   AF-A0A0G0R1M8-F1
#
_cell.length_a   1.000
_cell.length_b   1.000
_cell.length_c   1.000
_cell.angle_alpha   90.00
_cell.angle_beta   90.00
_cell.angle_gamma   90.00
#
_symmetry.space_group_name_H-M   'P 1'
#
loop_
_entity.id
_entity.type
_entity.pdbx_description
1 polymer ?
#
loop_
_entity_poly.entity_id
_entity_poly.type
_entity_poly.pdbx_seq_one_letter_code
_entity_poly.pdbx_strand_id
1 'polypeptide(L)'
;MLKGKLKKITVKKIYSFLSKKFRSKKIEYYSIDDINLKLVHFKIKKIAILIDEIVEFNLFKNLKYEKIIGFFSFNLDIIGTKIADFEILPLLPNSNIDTDGWLVSTKNELTSFALNRYLLENKRENQIILQHIKNPNGTKYYSYADFFSNDQKTLIYVNNYFRRLYALPFPLDIRLTLRDCEGKIVETRQVIIPPDSIKVISSDDFPIKNFVGYLELEFEIAKKISPFLHYMVDYISPDFISSNHQSGLGLHPANSLFTRGYIPTREDVSLIVCLFQRDYKNPIKVMAILNYSKDGEKISREKEFKPLKQNHMLYQDIKELFSEINFNEINSPYVAVKSKLPLHRPNYYYVKKGKKGYFDTSHAGPDLRHQVKGFYRGTMVINEEEKNKLHKYDCVEMDLKHYILPEEERIESIIALGDDTTMDIKNFTLEFYDANGVLSHSFEKEFDYDKERYFNISAFL
;
A
#
# COMPACT_ATOMS: atom_id res chain seq x y z
N MET A 1 -60.70 43.82 -22.11
CA MET A 1 -60.92 42.35 -22.10
C MET A 1 -59.57 41.65 -22.08
N LEU A 2 -59.12 41.19 -20.91
CA LEU A 2 -57.97 40.30 -20.73
C LEU A 2 -58.30 39.43 -19.52
N LYS A 3 -58.63 38.16 -19.74
CA LYS A 3 -58.78 37.15 -18.67
C LYS A 3 -57.93 35.94 -19.05
N GLY A 4 -56.80 35.80 -18.37
CA GLY A 4 -55.92 34.64 -18.43
C GLY A 4 -56.56 33.43 -17.76
N LYS A 5 -56.45 32.26 -18.40
CA LYS A 5 -56.72 30.95 -17.80
C LYS A 5 -55.38 30.34 -17.36
N LEU A 6 -55.08 30.48 -16.07
CA LEU A 6 -54.10 29.64 -15.38
C LEU A 6 -54.65 28.21 -15.29
N LYS A 7 -54.12 27.29 -16.09
CA LYS A 7 -54.33 25.84 -15.88
C LYS A 7 -53.51 25.42 -14.66
N LYS A 8 -54.21 25.04 -13.57
CA LYS A 8 -53.65 24.28 -12.45
C LYS A 8 -53.04 22.98 -12.99
N ILE A 9 -51.73 22.99 -13.23
CA ILE A 9 -50.94 21.77 -13.41
C ILE A 9 -50.63 21.28 -12.00
N THR A 10 -51.27 20.18 -11.62
CA THR A 10 -51.15 19.58 -10.29
C THR A 10 -49.71 19.12 -10.07
N VAL A 11 -49.05 19.68 -9.04
CA VAL A 11 -47.66 19.38 -8.59
C VAL A 11 -47.39 17.86 -8.47
N LYS A 12 -48.42 17.05 -8.22
CA LYS A 12 -48.37 15.57 -8.19
C LYS A 12 -47.89 14.92 -9.49
N LYS A 13 -48.17 15.49 -10.68
CA LYS A 13 -47.77 14.89 -11.97
C LYS A 13 -46.29 15.12 -12.30
N ILE A 14 -45.68 16.22 -11.84
CA ILE A 14 -44.26 16.50 -12.07
C ILE A 14 -43.38 15.61 -11.17
N TYR A 15 -43.77 15.40 -9.90
CA TYR A 15 -43.10 14.44 -9.01
C TYR A 15 -43.19 12.99 -9.52
N SER A 16 -44.33 12.57 -10.07
CA SER A 16 -44.54 11.23 -10.65
C SER A 16 -43.74 10.99 -11.95
N PHE A 17 -43.49 12.05 -12.73
CA PHE A 17 -42.72 11.95 -13.97
C PHE A 17 -41.20 11.97 -13.75
N LEU A 18 -40.74 12.70 -12.72
CA LEU A 18 -39.34 12.69 -12.29
C LEU A 18 -38.97 11.42 -11.49
N SER A 19 -39.90 10.83 -10.74
CA SER A 19 -39.64 9.57 -10.00
C SER A 19 -39.59 8.32 -10.88
N LYS A 20 -40.18 8.34 -12.09
CA LYS A 20 -40.19 7.19 -13.00
C LYS A 20 -38.98 7.05 -13.92
N LYS A 21 -38.15 8.10 -14.08
CA LYS A 21 -36.98 8.07 -14.98
C LYS A 21 -35.65 7.73 -14.30
N PHE A 22 -35.60 7.70 -12.97
CA PHE A 22 -34.54 7.02 -12.23
C PHE A 22 -35.08 5.63 -11.87
N ARG A 23 -34.88 4.64 -12.77
CA ARG A 23 -34.88 3.25 -12.32
C ARG A 23 -33.84 3.18 -11.21
N SER A 24 -34.29 3.13 -9.96
CA SER A 24 -33.42 2.99 -8.80
C SER A 24 -32.56 1.77 -9.07
N LYS A 25 -31.25 1.96 -9.21
CA LYS A 25 -30.33 0.81 -9.20
C LYS A 25 -30.68 0.00 -7.96
N LYS A 26 -30.87 -1.31 -8.14
CA LYS A 26 -31.13 -2.22 -7.04
C LYS A 26 -30.02 -2.01 -6.02
N ILE A 27 -30.39 -1.66 -4.79
CA ILE A 27 -29.42 -1.45 -3.72
C ILE A 27 -28.94 -2.81 -3.28
N GLU A 28 -27.63 -2.95 -3.22
CA GLU A 28 -26.99 -4.13 -2.69
C GLU A 28 -26.50 -3.85 -1.28
N TYR A 29 -26.76 -4.78 -0.38
CA TYR A 29 -26.31 -4.72 1.00
C TYR A 29 -25.19 -5.74 1.20
N TYR A 30 -24.30 -5.44 2.15
CA TYR A 30 -23.46 -6.48 2.73
C TYR A 30 -24.34 -7.48 3.48
N SER A 31 -23.98 -8.76 3.44
CA SER A 31 -24.74 -9.75 4.18
C SER A 31 -24.59 -9.50 5.69
N ILE A 32 -25.58 -9.93 6.47
CA ILE A 32 -25.52 -9.84 7.92
C ILE A 32 -24.30 -10.60 8.47
N ASP A 33 -23.95 -11.74 7.86
CA ASP A 33 -22.77 -12.50 8.23
C ASP A 33 -21.48 -11.70 7.98
N ASP A 34 -21.38 -10.98 6.84
CA ASP A 34 -20.23 -10.10 6.56
C ASP A 34 -20.10 -8.97 7.59
N ILE A 35 -21.22 -8.35 7.98
CA ILE A 35 -21.22 -7.31 9.00
C ILE A 35 -20.84 -7.89 10.36
N ASN A 36 -21.39 -9.04 10.73
CA ASN A 36 -21.07 -9.74 11.97
C ASN A 36 -19.59 -10.11 12.08
N LEU A 37 -18.99 -10.59 10.99
CA LEU A 37 -17.56 -10.86 10.94
C LEU A 37 -16.75 -9.59 11.22
N LYS A 38 -17.15 -8.44 10.67
CA LYS A 38 -16.49 -7.15 10.93
C LYS A 38 -16.71 -6.64 12.36
N LEU A 39 -17.91 -6.81 12.93
CA LEU A 39 -18.19 -6.45 14.32
C LEU A 39 -17.26 -7.20 15.28
N VAL A 40 -17.09 -8.50 15.07
CA VAL A 40 -16.18 -9.34 15.85
C VAL A 40 -14.72 -8.94 15.59
N HIS A 41 -14.32 -8.76 14.33
CA HIS A 41 -12.96 -8.38 13.94
C HIS A 41 -12.49 -7.09 14.61
N PHE A 42 -13.37 -6.09 14.73
CA PHE A 42 -13.09 -4.80 15.36
C PHE A 42 -13.53 -4.71 16.84
N LYS A 43 -13.98 -5.83 17.43
CA LYS A 43 -14.43 -5.90 18.83
C LYS A 43 -15.50 -4.84 19.18
N ILE A 44 -16.41 -4.54 18.25
CA ILE A 44 -17.47 -3.53 18.41
C ILE A 44 -18.60 -4.10 19.28
N LYS A 45 -18.88 -3.45 20.42
CA LYS A 45 -19.94 -3.86 21.35
C LYS A 45 -21.13 -2.92 21.31
N LYS A 46 -20.86 -1.61 21.29
CA LYS A 46 -21.84 -0.52 21.15
C LYS A 46 -21.82 -0.01 19.72
N ILE A 47 -23.00 0.05 19.09
CA ILE A 47 -23.13 0.51 17.71
C ILE A 47 -24.14 1.65 17.58
N ALA A 48 -23.76 2.68 16.84
CA ALA A 48 -24.65 3.74 16.38
C ALA A 48 -25.00 3.49 14.91
N ILE A 49 -26.25 3.75 14.51
CA ILE A 49 -26.70 3.49 13.14
C ILE A 49 -26.94 4.83 12.45
N LEU A 50 -26.22 5.09 11.36
CA LEU A 50 -26.37 6.30 10.55
C LEU A 50 -27.25 6.00 9.33
N ILE A 51 -28.34 6.75 9.18
CA ILE A 51 -29.35 6.59 8.13
C ILE A 51 -29.67 7.94 7.49
N ASP A 52 -30.08 7.97 6.23
CA ASP A 52 -30.52 9.19 5.51
C ASP A 52 -32.00 9.14 5.10
N GLU A 53 -32.65 8.00 5.32
CA GLU A 53 -34.07 7.74 5.10
C GLU A 53 -34.58 6.69 6.11
N ILE A 54 -35.89 6.48 6.17
CA ILE A 54 -36.48 5.45 7.03
C ILE A 54 -36.12 4.06 6.46
N VAL A 55 -35.41 3.27 7.25
CA VAL A 55 -35.03 1.89 6.96
C VAL A 55 -35.78 0.92 7.87
N GLU A 56 -36.02 -0.31 7.40
CA GLU A 56 -36.70 -1.32 8.22
C GLU A 56 -35.80 -1.84 9.34
N PHE A 57 -36.24 -1.72 10.60
CA PHE A 57 -35.50 -2.22 11.77
C PHE A 57 -35.13 -3.70 11.68
N ASN A 58 -35.96 -4.51 11.01
CA ASN A 58 -35.74 -5.94 10.81
C ASN A 58 -34.40 -6.24 10.13
N LEU A 59 -33.85 -5.30 9.36
CA LEU A 59 -32.53 -5.44 8.73
C LEU A 59 -31.40 -5.57 9.75
N PHE A 60 -31.60 -5.11 11.00
CA PHE A 60 -30.54 -5.06 12.02
C PHE A 60 -30.70 -6.08 13.14
N LYS A 61 -31.79 -6.85 13.17
CA LYS A 61 -32.12 -7.77 14.28
C LYS A 61 -31.10 -8.88 14.51
N ASN A 62 -30.40 -9.29 13.45
CA ASN A 62 -29.48 -10.44 13.48
C ASN A 62 -27.99 -10.04 13.61
N LEU A 63 -27.71 -8.77 13.93
CA LEU A 63 -26.35 -8.30 14.13
C LEU A 63 -25.86 -8.66 15.55
N LYS A 64 -24.60 -9.09 15.66
CA LYS A 64 -23.92 -9.52 16.88
C LYS A 64 -23.27 -8.34 17.62
N TYR A 65 -24.09 -7.40 18.07
CA TYR A 65 -23.68 -6.30 18.96
C TYR A 65 -24.19 -6.56 20.39
N GLU A 66 -23.60 -5.90 21.38
CA GLU A 66 -24.14 -5.88 22.75
C GLU A 66 -25.26 -4.84 22.88
N LYS A 67 -25.13 -3.68 22.23
CA LYS A 67 -26.09 -2.58 22.34
C LYS A 67 -26.17 -1.69 21.10
N ILE A 68 -27.38 -1.39 20.62
CA ILE A 68 -27.65 -0.25 19.74
C ILE A 68 -27.76 1.01 20.61
N ILE A 69 -26.93 2.01 20.32
CA ILE A 69 -26.92 3.31 20.99
C ILE A 69 -28.07 4.19 20.50
N GLY A 70 -28.40 4.11 19.23
CA GLY A 70 -29.51 4.84 18.62
C GLY A 70 -29.38 4.93 17.11
N PHE A 71 -30.37 5.58 16.52
CA PHE A 71 -30.41 5.93 15.10
C PHE A 71 -30.10 7.42 14.94
N PHE A 72 -29.20 7.74 14.02
CA PHE A 72 -28.72 9.10 13.80
C PHE A 72 -28.84 9.47 12.33
N SER A 73 -29.00 10.76 12.06
CA SER A 73 -29.01 11.28 10.69
C SER A 73 -28.43 12.68 10.58
N PHE A 74 -27.84 12.97 9.41
CA PHE A 74 -27.59 14.34 8.95
C PHE A 74 -28.81 14.93 8.21
N ASN A 75 -29.79 14.10 7.84
CA ASN A 75 -31.01 14.53 7.16
C ASN A 75 -32.06 14.98 8.19
N LEU A 76 -32.33 16.29 8.22
CA LEU A 76 -33.28 16.88 9.16
C LEU A 76 -34.73 16.41 8.93
N ASP A 77 -35.08 15.95 7.72
CA ASP A 77 -36.44 15.54 7.37
C ASP A 77 -36.92 14.29 8.11
N ILE A 78 -35.99 13.45 8.60
CA ILE A 78 -36.31 12.20 9.30
C ILE A 78 -36.09 12.27 10.81
N ILE A 79 -35.57 13.39 11.31
CA ILE A 79 -35.34 13.58 12.75
C ILE A 79 -36.67 13.57 13.49
N GLY A 80 -36.70 12.90 14.65
CA GLY A 80 -37.92 12.72 15.45
C GLY A 80 -38.84 11.60 14.97
N THR A 81 -38.58 11.01 13.80
CA THR A 81 -39.29 9.80 13.38
C THR A 81 -38.82 8.58 14.18
N LYS A 82 -39.69 7.58 14.36
CA LYS A 82 -39.39 6.38 15.14
C LYS A 82 -39.06 5.18 14.27
N ILE A 83 -38.05 4.42 14.70
CA ILE A 83 -37.71 3.08 14.20
C ILE A 83 -37.75 2.12 15.39
N ALA A 84 -38.75 1.24 15.42
CA ALA A 84 -39.10 0.48 16.62
C ALA A 84 -39.28 1.43 17.83
N ASP A 85 -38.54 1.21 18.91
CA ASP A 85 -38.61 2.04 20.13
C ASP A 85 -37.61 3.20 20.14
N PHE A 86 -36.82 3.37 19.07
CA PHE A 86 -35.83 4.44 18.97
C PHE A 86 -36.36 5.63 18.19
N GLU A 87 -36.14 6.84 18.72
CA GLU A 87 -36.30 8.09 17.98
C GLU A 87 -35.00 8.41 17.21
N ILE A 88 -35.13 8.86 15.97
CA ILE A 88 -33.98 9.24 15.14
C ILE A 88 -33.47 10.61 15.58
N LEU A 89 -32.22 10.67 16.00
CA LEU A 89 -31.57 11.87 16.54
C LEU A 89 -30.69 12.56 15.49
N PRO A 90 -30.55 13.90 15.55
CA PRO A 90 -29.67 14.61 14.65
C PRO A 90 -28.20 14.37 15.04
N LEU A 91 -27.34 14.15 14.06
CA LEU A 91 -25.89 14.10 14.28
C LEU A 91 -25.31 15.51 14.12
N LEU A 92 -25.21 16.24 15.24
CA LEU A 92 -24.79 17.64 15.28
C LEU A 92 -23.30 17.77 15.64
N PRO A 93 -22.58 18.80 15.16
CA PRO A 93 -21.22 19.10 15.62
C PRO A 93 -21.14 19.16 17.15
N ASN A 94 -20.03 18.69 17.74
CA ASN A 94 -19.80 18.62 19.19
C ASN A 94 -20.71 17.68 19.98
N SER A 95 -21.55 16.86 19.32
CA SER A 95 -22.32 15.83 20.02
C SER A 95 -21.40 14.70 20.50
N ASN A 96 -21.59 14.26 21.75
CA ASN A 96 -20.76 13.21 22.33
C ASN A 96 -21.49 11.86 22.27
N ILE A 97 -21.32 11.14 21.17
CA ILE A 97 -21.91 9.81 20.99
C ILE A 97 -20.92 8.75 21.48
N ASP A 98 -21.25 8.14 22.62
CA ASP A 98 -20.49 7.02 23.21
C ASP A 98 -20.81 5.70 22.48
N THR A 99 -20.04 5.40 21.44
CA THR A 99 -20.15 4.18 20.63
C THR A 99 -18.76 3.66 20.27
N ASP A 100 -18.64 2.35 20.03
CA ASP A 100 -17.41 1.74 19.52
C ASP A 100 -17.33 1.83 18.00
N GLY A 101 -18.49 1.87 17.34
CA GLY A 101 -18.58 1.97 15.89
C GLY A 101 -19.91 2.47 15.36
N TRP A 102 -19.91 2.68 14.04
CA TRP A 102 -21.01 3.20 13.24
C TRP A 102 -21.36 2.21 12.15
N LEU A 103 -22.64 1.86 12.04
CA LEU A 103 -23.19 1.19 10.87
C LEU A 103 -23.80 2.23 9.95
N VAL A 104 -23.15 2.49 8.81
CA VAL A 104 -23.62 3.44 7.81
C VAL A 104 -24.54 2.73 6.83
N SER A 105 -25.82 3.04 6.93
CA SER A 105 -26.89 2.47 6.11
C SER A 105 -27.59 3.57 5.33
N THR A 106 -26.82 4.29 4.51
CA THR A 106 -27.29 5.43 3.73
C THR A 106 -27.16 5.22 2.23
N LYS A 107 -28.13 5.71 1.46
CA LYS A 107 -28.05 5.70 -0.01
C LYS A 107 -27.07 6.75 -0.54
N ASN A 108 -26.86 7.82 0.21
CA ASN A 108 -25.95 8.90 -0.18
C ASN A 108 -24.49 8.53 0.12
N GLU A 109 -23.68 8.38 -0.94
CA GLU A 109 -22.24 8.07 -0.88
C GLU A 109 -21.45 9.13 -0.09
N LEU A 110 -21.94 10.38 0.00
CA LEU A 110 -21.28 11.46 0.75
C LEU A 110 -21.46 11.36 2.26
N THR A 111 -22.45 10.61 2.73
CA THR A 111 -22.74 10.52 4.16
C THR A 111 -21.61 9.86 4.94
N SER A 112 -20.94 8.86 4.36
CA SER A 112 -19.75 8.25 4.96
C SER A 112 -18.62 9.26 5.13
N PHE A 113 -18.36 10.11 4.13
CA PHE A 113 -17.35 11.15 4.24
C PHE A 113 -17.74 12.26 5.24
N ALA A 114 -19.02 12.60 5.32
CA ALA A 114 -19.53 13.52 6.33
C ALA A 114 -19.36 12.95 7.74
N LEU A 115 -19.59 11.65 7.93
CA LEU A 115 -19.29 10.97 9.18
C LEU A 115 -17.79 11.00 9.49
N ASN A 116 -16.91 10.73 8.53
CA ASN A 116 -15.46 10.81 8.73
C ASN A 116 -15.05 12.21 9.22
N ARG A 117 -15.62 13.26 8.60
CA ARG A 117 -15.38 14.65 8.99
C ARG A 117 -15.88 14.93 10.41
N TYR A 118 -17.10 14.50 10.72
CA TYR A 118 -17.68 14.62 12.05
C TYR A 118 -16.79 13.95 13.11
N LEU A 119 -16.32 12.71 12.88
CA LEU A 119 -15.47 12.01 13.83
C LEU A 119 -14.12 12.70 14.04
N LEU A 120 -13.52 13.25 12.98
CA LEU A 120 -12.30 14.06 13.08
C LEU A 120 -12.50 15.32 13.93
N GLU A 121 -13.55 16.09 13.64
CA GLU A 121 -13.83 17.35 14.36
C GLU A 121 -14.13 17.12 15.84
N ASN A 122 -14.61 15.92 16.20
CA ASN A 122 -14.93 15.53 17.57
C ASN A 122 -13.84 14.68 18.24
N LYS A 123 -12.67 14.47 17.61
CA LYS A 123 -11.58 13.61 18.13
C LYS A 123 -12.03 12.18 18.46
N ARG A 124 -12.80 11.58 17.55
CA ARG A 124 -13.41 10.24 17.64
C ARG A 124 -12.99 9.33 16.48
N GLU A 125 -11.80 9.53 15.93
CA GLU A 125 -11.27 8.79 14.78
C GLU A 125 -11.14 7.27 15.04
N ASN A 126 -11.09 6.88 16.31
CA ASN A 126 -11.04 5.49 16.76
C ASN A 126 -12.40 4.77 16.65
N GLN A 127 -13.52 5.48 16.47
CA GLN A 127 -14.82 4.85 16.27
C GLN A 127 -14.91 4.22 14.87
N ILE A 128 -15.15 2.92 14.82
CA ILE A 128 -15.04 2.11 13.59
C ILE A 128 -16.23 2.35 12.67
N ILE A 129 -15.99 2.51 11.37
CA ILE A 129 -17.04 2.73 10.38
C ILE A 129 -17.25 1.48 9.54
N LEU A 130 -18.48 0.95 9.60
CA LEU A 130 -18.93 -0.20 8.84
C LEU A 130 -19.99 0.24 7.82
N GLN A 131 -19.71 0.00 6.53
CA GLN A 131 -20.69 0.21 5.46
C GLN A 131 -21.68 -0.96 5.43
N HIS A 132 -22.98 -0.66 5.51
CA HIS A 132 -24.05 -1.63 5.34
C HIS A 132 -24.45 -1.76 3.87
N ILE A 133 -24.51 -0.63 3.16
CA ILE A 133 -24.81 -0.58 1.72
C ILE A 133 -23.52 -0.78 0.94
N LYS A 134 -23.53 -1.69 -0.04
CA LYS A 134 -22.42 -1.86 -0.98
C LYS A 134 -22.43 -0.69 -1.94
N ASN A 135 -21.31 0.02 -2.03
CA ASN A 135 -21.11 1.02 -3.06
C ASN A 135 -21.04 0.30 -4.42
N PRO A 136 -22.00 0.47 -5.33
CA PRO A 136 -21.99 -0.23 -6.63
C PRO A 136 -20.81 0.18 -7.50
N ASN A 137 -20.07 1.22 -7.10
CA ASN A 137 -18.83 1.66 -7.72
C ASN A 137 -17.70 1.83 -6.68
N GLY A 138 -17.67 1.08 -5.57
CA GLY A 138 -16.55 1.15 -4.61
C GLY A 138 -15.31 0.41 -5.13
N THR A 139 -14.14 1.03 -5.05
CA THR A 139 -12.84 0.37 -5.21
C THR A 139 -12.27 0.09 -3.82
N LYS A 140 -11.95 -1.17 -3.54
CA LYS A 140 -11.27 -1.60 -2.31
C LYS A 140 -9.78 -1.59 -2.53
N TYR A 141 -9.07 -1.01 -1.58
CA TYR A 141 -7.62 -0.90 -1.57
C TYR A 141 -7.06 -1.72 -0.42
N TYR A 142 -5.96 -2.40 -0.68
CA TYR A 142 -5.22 -3.18 0.30
C TYR A 142 -3.73 -2.95 0.11
N SER A 143 -3.03 -2.67 1.20
CA SER A 143 -1.58 -2.70 1.27
C SER A 143 -1.16 -3.30 2.61
N TYR A 144 0.13 -3.62 2.74
CA TYR A 144 0.70 -4.10 3.99
C TYR A 144 2.11 -3.57 4.14
N ALA A 145 2.54 -3.36 5.38
CA ALA A 145 3.90 -3.02 5.75
C ALA A 145 4.44 -3.97 6.79
N ASP A 146 5.67 -4.43 6.61
CA ASP A 146 6.40 -5.16 7.63
C ASP A 146 6.50 -4.27 8.89
N PHE A 147 6.30 -4.88 10.06
CA PHE A 147 6.08 -4.12 11.29
C PHE A 147 6.85 -4.73 12.44
N PHE A 148 7.71 -3.90 13.05
CA PHE A 148 8.66 -4.29 14.07
C PHE A 148 8.48 -3.41 15.32
N SER A 149 8.64 -4.01 16.49
CA SER A 149 8.80 -3.29 17.77
C SER A 149 9.96 -3.83 18.61
N ASN A 150 10.83 -4.64 17.98
CA ASN A 150 12.00 -5.23 18.63
C ASN A 150 13.11 -4.17 18.75
N ASP A 151 14.33 -4.61 18.44
CA ASP A 151 15.53 -3.82 18.19
C ASP A 151 15.39 -2.80 17.06
N GLN A 152 14.22 -2.71 16.42
CA GLN A 152 13.91 -1.75 15.39
C GLN A 152 12.45 -1.31 15.51
N LYS A 153 12.25 0.01 15.60
CA LYS A 153 10.97 0.71 15.64
C LYS A 153 10.48 0.95 14.22
N THR A 154 9.19 0.75 13.97
CA THR A 154 8.57 1.05 12.68
C THR A 154 7.79 2.37 12.73
N LEU A 155 7.98 3.22 11.71
CA LEU A 155 7.16 4.39 11.42
C LEU A 155 6.60 4.26 9.99
N ILE A 156 5.27 4.25 9.85
CA ILE A 156 4.60 4.22 8.54
C ILE A 156 3.99 5.59 8.27
N TYR A 157 4.36 6.20 7.16
CA TYR A 157 3.84 7.48 6.69
C TYR A 157 2.80 7.22 5.62
N VAL A 158 1.54 7.46 5.96
CA VAL A 158 0.40 7.28 5.06
C VAL A 158 -0.03 8.64 4.52
N ASN A 159 0.18 8.86 3.23
CA ASN A 159 -0.12 10.13 2.57
C ASN A 159 -1.47 10.09 1.86
N ASN A 160 -2.39 10.99 2.21
CA ASN A 160 -3.63 11.21 1.49
C ASN A 160 -3.47 12.36 0.48
N TYR A 161 -2.82 12.09 -0.67
CA TYR A 161 -2.61 13.10 -1.71
C TYR A 161 -3.86 13.32 -2.55
N PHE A 162 -4.36 14.55 -2.59
CA PHE A 162 -5.62 14.85 -3.27
C PHE A 162 -5.46 15.80 -4.47
N ARG A 163 -4.46 16.69 -4.48
CA ARG A 163 -4.25 17.70 -5.54
C ARG A 163 -3.97 17.19 -6.96
N ARG A 164 -4.00 15.87 -7.19
CA ARG A 164 -3.67 15.24 -8.47
C ARG A 164 -4.88 14.80 -9.32
N LEU A 165 -6.04 15.48 -9.29
CA LEU A 165 -7.00 15.68 -10.43
C LEU A 165 -8.52 15.80 -10.11
N TYR A 166 -9.03 15.64 -8.87
CA TYR A 166 -10.51 15.45 -8.67
C TYR A 166 -11.26 16.36 -7.65
N ALA A 167 -10.65 17.45 -7.14
CA ALA A 167 -11.32 18.57 -6.45
C ALA A 167 -12.33 18.35 -5.29
N LEU A 168 -12.55 17.12 -4.77
CA LEU A 168 -13.41 16.85 -3.60
C LEU A 168 -12.64 16.42 -2.33
N PRO A 169 -12.31 17.35 -1.40
CA PRO A 169 -11.43 17.09 -0.25
C PRO A 169 -12.17 16.35 0.88
N PHE A 170 -12.19 15.02 0.85
CA PHE A 170 -12.80 14.23 1.92
C PHE A 170 -11.77 13.50 2.79
N PRO A 171 -11.98 13.43 4.11
CA PRO A 171 -11.18 12.57 4.98
C PRO A 171 -11.41 11.08 4.67
N LEU A 172 -10.33 10.30 4.75
CA LEU A 172 -10.36 8.87 4.48
C LEU A 172 -10.25 8.08 5.78
N ASP A 173 -11.20 7.18 6.04
CA ASP A 173 -11.06 6.15 7.05
C ASP A 173 -10.19 5.02 6.52
N ILE A 174 -9.13 4.70 7.26
CA ILE A 174 -8.20 3.61 6.97
C ILE A 174 -8.31 2.59 8.09
N ARG A 175 -8.61 1.36 7.71
CA ARG A 175 -8.63 0.20 8.60
C ARG A 175 -7.24 -0.35 8.71
N LEU A 176 -6.84 -0.63 9.95
CA LEU A 176 -5.55 -1.16 10.31
C LEU A 176 -5.75 -2.53 10.97
N THR A 177 -5.06 -3.56 10.47
CA THR A 177 -5.03 -4.89 11.10
C THR A 177 -3.58 -5.31 11.30
N LEU A 178 -3.14 -5.38 12.55
CA LEU A 178 -1.81 -5.83 12.92
C LEU A 178 -1.81 -7.35 13.07
N ARG A 179 -0.88 -8.04 12.40
CA ARG A 179 -0.75 -9.50 12.44
C ARG A 179 0.67 -9.94 12.68
N ASP A 180 0.85 -11.00 13.46
CA ASP A 180 2.15 -11.66 13.58
C ASP A 180 2.53 -12.42 12.29
N CYS A 181 3.74 -12.99 12.24
CA CYS A 181 4.22 -13.75 11.09
C CYS A 181 3.39 -15.00 10.75
N GLU A 182 2.62 -15.52 11.71
CA GLU A 182 1.71 -16.66 11.50
C GLU A 182 0.30 -16.21 11.10
N GLY A 183 0.13 -14.90 10.82
CA GLY A 183 -1.12 -14.32 10.36
C GLY A 183 -2.18 -14.13 11.44
N LYS A 184 -1.84 -14.36 12.72
CA LYS A 184 -2.77 -14.15 13.82
C LYS A 184 -2.98 -12.66 14.03
N ILE A 185 -4.24 -12.25 14.13
CA ILE A 185 -4.60 -10.87 14.44
C ILE A 185 -4.17 -10.57 15.88
N VAL A 186 -3.32 -9.56 16.03
CA VAL A 186 -2.90 -9.01 17.32
C VAL A 186 -3.81 -7.84 17.71
N GLU A 187 -4.00 -6.90 16.80
CA GLU A 187 -4.79 -5.70 17.05
C GLU A 187 -5.47 -5.19 15.78
N THR A 188 -6.65 -4.58 15.94
CA THR A 188 -7.42 -3.97 14.85
C THR A 188 -7.89 -2.60 15.27
N ARG A 189 -7.79 -1.61 14.38
CA ARG A 189 -8.29 -0.25 14.64
C ARG A 189 -8.56 0.50 13.35
N GLN A 190 -9.03 1.73 13.50
CA GLN A 190 -9.21 2.67 12.40
C GLN A 190 -8.48 3.97 12.72
N VAL A 191 -8.00 4.62 11.67
CA VAL A 191 -7.57 6.03 11.71
C VAL A 191 -8.31 6.78 10.61
N ILE A 192 -8.50 8.09 10.80
CA ILE A 192 -9.03 8.95 9.74
C ILE A 192 -7.92 9.92 9.34
N ILE A 193 -7.60 9.98 8.05
CA ILE A 193 -6.61 10.90 7.50
C ILE A 193 -7.36 12.05 6.83
N PRO A 194 -7.16 13.30 7.27
CA PRO A 194 -7.71 14.47 6.58
C PRO A 194 -7.21 14.55 5.13
N PRO A 195 -7.89 15.31 4.26
CA PRO A 195 -7.40 15.57 2.91
C PRO A 195 -6.05 16.31 2.93
N ASP A 196 -5.19 16.03 1.95
CA ASP A 196 -3.85 16.63 1.79
C ASP A 196 -3.00 16.58 3.09
N SER A 197 -3.13 15.47 3.83
CA SER A 197 -2.46 15.27 5.12
C SER A 197 -1.71 13.94 5.15
N ILE A 198 -0.74 13.87 6.07
CA ILE A 198 0.05 12.68 6.35
C ILE A 198 -0.32 12.17 7.73
N LYS A 199 -0.61 10.87 7.86
CA LYS A 199 -0.71 10.20 9.15
C LYS A 199 0.53 9.33 9.35
N VAL A 200 1.23 9.57 10.45
CA VAL A 200 2.30 8.68 10.91
C VAL A 200 1.70 7.64 11.86
N ILE A 201 1.95 6.37 11.58
CA ILE A 201 1.57 5.24 12.44
C ILE A 201 2.87 4.66 12.99
N SER A 202 3.04 4.68 14.31
CA SER A 202 4.22 4.16 14.98
C SER A 202 3.96 2.79 15.60
N SER A 203 4.99 1.95 15.69
CA SER A 203 4.94 0.73 16.53
C SER A 203 4.62 1.03 18.00
N ASP A 204 4.97 2.21 18.49
CA ASP A 204 4.70 2.63 19.87
C ASP A 204 3.21 2.92 20.12
N ASP A 205 2.43 3.12 19.05
CA ASP A 205 0.99 3.33 19.14
C ASP A 205 0.23 2.02 19.43
N PHE A 206 0.91 0.87 19.46
CA PHE A 206 0.32 -0.44 19.68
C PHE A 206 0.81 -1.06 21.00
N PRO A 207 -0.02 -1.86 21.69
CA PRO A 207 0.36 -2.53 22.93
C PRO A 207 1.20 -3.78 22.66
N ILE A 208 2.31 -3.63 21.94
CA ILE A 208 3.20 -4.72 21.52
C ILE A 208 4.60 -4.50 22.07
N LYS A 209 5.32 -5.60 22.32
CA LYS A 209 6.71 -5.59 22.71
C LYS A 209 7.40 -6.79 22.09
N ASN A 210 8.59 -6.59 21.54
CA ASN A 210 9.32 -7.65 20.86
C ASN A 210 8.47 -8.34 19.78
N PHE A 211 7.75 -7.53 19.00
CA PHE A 211 6.92 -7.98 17.89
C PHE A 211 7.62 -7.92 16.53
N VAL A 212 7.39 -8.97 15.74
CA VAL A 212 7.69 -9.06 14.31
C VAL A 212 6.43 -9.54 13.60
N GLY A 213 6.04 -8.85 12.55
CA GLY A 213 4.86 -9.18 11.77
C GLY A 213 4.62 -8.13 10.71
N TYR A 214 3.35 -7.78 10.50
CA TYR A 214 2.98 -6.79 9.51
C TYR A 214 1.68 -6.07 9.86
N LEU A 215 1.55 -4.84 9.37
CA LEU A 215 0.35 -4.03 9.47
C LEU A 215 -0.35 -4.01 8.11
N GLU A 216 -1.58 -4.49 8.06
CA GLU A 216 -2.47 -4.37 6.90
C GLU A 216 -3.17 -3.02 6.92
N LEU A 217 -3.26 -2.36 5.77
CA LEU A 217 -3.96 -1.10 5.56
C LEU A 217 -5.04 -1.29 4.49
N GLU A 218 -6.29 -1.10 4.87
CA GLU A 218 -7.46 -1.29 4.00
C GLU A 218 -8.36 -0.06 4.00
N PHE A 219 -8.83 0.33 2.81
CA PHE A 219 -9.83 1.39 2.68
C PHE A 219 -10.71 1.15 1.45
N GLU A 220 -11.89 1.74 1.45
CA GLU A 220 -12.85 1.65 0.34
C GLU A 220 -13.21 3.07 -0.13
N ILE A 221 -13.07 3.34 -1.42
CA ILE A 221 -13.35 4.64 -2.01
C ILE A 221 -14.30 4.50 -3.18
N ALA A 222 -15.24 5.43 -3.35
CA ALA A 222 -16.07 5.49 -4.54
C ALA A 222 -15.21 5.77 -5.80
N LYS A 223 -15.32 4.93 -6.84
CA LYS A 223 -14.56 4.93 -8.12
C LYS A 223 -14.45 6.27 -8.85
N LYS A 224 -15.30 7.24 -8.52
CA LYS A 224 -15.20 8.62 -9.04
C LYS A 224 -13.99 9.38 -8.48
N ILE A 225 -13.34 8.86 -7.45
CA ILE A 225 -12.13 9.42 -6.83
C ILE A 225 -10.97 8.51 -7.25
N SER A 226 -9.89 9.09 -7.77
CA SER A 226 -8.63 8.39 -8.02
C SER A 226 -7.72 8.60 -6.81
N PRO A 227 -7.63 7.64 -5.87
CA PRO A 227 -6.69 7.77 -4.77
C PRO A 227 -5.28 7.53 -5.27
N PHE A 228 -4.37 8.43 -4.89
CA PHE A 228 -2.95 8.15 -4.90
C PHE A 228 -2.50 8.13 -3.44
N LEU A 229 -2.53 6.94 -2.84
CA LEU A 229 -2.09 6.75 -1.48
C LEU A 229 -0.70 6.12 -1.51
N HIS A 230 0.25 6.84 -0.93
CA HIS A 230 1.68 6.57 -1.00
C HIS A 230 2.20 6.29 0.41
N TYR A 231 2.94 5.20 0.55
CA TYR A 231 3.47 4.73 1.82
C TYR A 231 4.99 4.82 1.82
N MET A 232 5.52 5.45 2.85
CA MET A 232 6.92 5.29 3.23
C MET A 232 6.96 4.61 4.58
N VAL A 233 7.97 3.78 4.80
CA VAL A 233 8.16 3.07 6.06
C VAL A 233 9.60 3.25 6.49
N ASP A 234 9.81 3.81 7.68
CA ASP A 234 11.12 3.87 8.30
C ASP A 234 11.25 2.79 9.37
N TYR A 235 12.41 2.17 9.40
CA TYR A 235 12.81 1.20 10.40
C TYR A 235 14.03 1.75 11.14
N ILE A 236 13.82 2.12 12.41
CA ILE A 236 14.78 2.88 13.21
C ILE A 236 15.28 2.01 14.38
N SER A 237 16.59 1.76 14.44
CA SER A 237 17.28 1.12 15.55
C SER A 237 18.30 2.07 16.18
N PRO A 238 18.92 1.71 17.32
CA PRO A 238 20.04 2.49 17.86
C PRO A 238 21.27 2.54 16.95
N ASP A 239 21.42 1.56 16.04
CA ASP A 239 22.57 1.46 15.14
C ASP A 239 22.28 2.01 13.74
N PHE A 240 21.03 1.95 13.27
CA PHE A 240 20.68 2.19 11.87
C PHE A 240 19.31 2.83 11.66
N ILE A 241 19.17 3.51 10.52
CA ILE A 241 17.89 3.93 9.94
C ILE A 241 17.85 3.34 8.53
N SER A 242 16.77 2.67 8.20
CA SER A 242 16.52 2.18 6.85
C SER A 242 15.09 2.51 6.44
N SER A 243 14.89 2.88 5.18
CA SER A 243 13.59 3.30 4.66
C SER A 243 13.17 2.39 3.52
N ASN A 244 11.90 2.00 3.53
CA ASN A 244 11.29 1.20 2.47
C ASN A 244 10.10 1.97 1.87
N HIS A 245 10.04 1.98 0.55
CA HIS A 245 8.89 2.48 -0.18
C HIS A 245 8.02 1.31 -0.60
N GLN A 246 6.78 1.28 -0.11
CA GLN A 246 5.84 0.24 -0.49
C GLN A 246 4.81 0.80 -1.47
N SER A 247 5.04 0.54 -2.76
CA SER A 247 4.05 0.76 -3.82
C SER A 247 3.67 -0.54 -4.49
N GLY A 248 2.40 -0.91 -4.40
CA GLY A 248 1.85 -1.99 -5.20
C GLY A 248 0.62 -2.60 -4.58
N LEU A 249 -0.54 -2.25 -5.13
CA LEU A 249 -1.82 -2.93 -4.83
C LEU A 249 -1.96 -4.24 -5.61
N GLY A 250 -1.01 -4.54 -6.51
CA GLY A 250 -1.06 -5.67 -7.42
C GLY A 250 -0.07 -6.75 -7.05
N LEU A 251 -0.46 -8.00 -7.32
CA LEU A 251 0.42 -9.15 -7.19
C LEU A 251 1.45 -9.17 -8.32
N HIS A 252 2.66 -9.59 -7.98
CA HIS A 252 3.66 -9.98 -8.96
C HIS A 252 3.15 -11.21 -9.74
N PRO A 253 3.32 -11.26 -11.07
CA PRO A 253 2.78 -12.36 -11.89
C PRO A 253 3.34 -13.75 -11.51
N ALA A 254 2.63 -14.79 -11.94
CA ALA A 254 3.12 -16.17 -11.85
C ALA A 254 4.33 -16.39 -12.76
N ASN A 255 5.26 -17.22 -12.30
CA ASN A 255 6.47 -17.68 -12.98
C ASN A 255 7.48 -16.61 -13.39
N SER A 256 7.22 -15.33 -13.12
CA SER A 256 8.21 -14.27 -13.28
C SER A 256 9.24 -14.33 -12.16
N LEU A 257 10.47 -13.94 -12.50
CA LEU A 257 11.57 -13.82 -11.56
C LEU A 257 11.53 -12.44 -10.90
N PHE A 258 11.76 -12.42 -9.60
CA PHE A 258 11.91 -11.20 -8.84
C PHE A 258 13.38 -11.05 -8.40
N THR A 259 14.14 -10.22 -9.10
CA THR A 259 15.62 -10.15 -9.08
C THR A 259 16.14 -8.86 -8.45
N ARG A 260 16.31 -8.79 -7.11
CA ARG A 260 16.96 -7.63 -6.44
C ARG A 260 17.71 -7.91 -5.14
N GLY A 261 17.73 -9.14 -4.64
CA GLY A 261 18.46 -9.47 -3.43
C GLY A 261 19.93 -9.70 -3.72
N TYR A 262 20.77 -8.67 -3.67
CA TYR A 262 22.22 -8.90 -3.61
C TYR A 262 22.58 -9.50 -2.26
N ILE A 263 23.51 -10.44 -2.26
CA ILE A 263 23.95 -11.09 -1.04
C ILE A 263 25.36 -10.59 -0.76
N PRO A 264 25.57 -9.83 0.32
CA PRO A 264 26.91 -9.38 0.69
C PRO A 264 27.83 -10.58 0.87
N THR A 265 29.00 -10.60 0.24
CA THR A 265 29.96 -11.71 0.38
C THR A 265 30.62 -11.71 1.76
N ARG A 266 30.75 -10.52 2.38
CA ARG A 266 31.26 -10.33 3.75
C ARG A 266 30.57 -11.23 4.78
N GLU A 267 31.34 -11.89 5.65
CA GLU A 267 30.81 -12.80 6.68
C GLU A 267 29.93 -12.12 7.72
N ASP A 268 30.18 -10.85 8.02
CA ASP A 268 29.46 -10.10 9.07
C ASP A 268 28.13 -9.52 8.59
N VAL A 269 27.75 -9.73 7.32
CA VAL A 269 26.54 -9.18 6.71
C VAL A 269 25.74 -10.28 6.03
N SER A 270 24.42 -10.22 6.11
CA SER A 270 23.53 -11.14 5.41
C SER A 270 22.32 -10.43 4.80
N LEU A 271 21.65 -11.15 3.91
CA LEU A 271 20.40 -10.75 3.26
C LEU A 271 19.26 -11.61 3.82
N ILE A 272 18.23 -10.95 4.35
CA ILE A 272 16.94 -11.56 4.70
C ILE A 272 15.94 -11.27 3.58
N VAL A 273 15.32 -12.31 3.05
CA VAL A 273 14.17 -12.18 2.15
C VAL A 273 12.90 -12.38 2.95
N CYS A 274 12.01 -11.39 2.88
CA CYS A 274 10.67 -11.46 3.45
C CYS A 274 9.65 -11.78 2.35
N LEU A 275 8.88 -12.84 2.57
CA LEU A 275 7.79 -13.29 1.70
C LEU A 275 6.47 -13.15 2.45
N PHE A 276 5.43 -12.68 1.76
CA PHE A 276 4.09 -12.58 2.32
C PHE A 276 3.07 -13.22 1.38
N GLN A 277 2.11 -13.96 1.93
CA GLN A 277 0.95 -14.39 1.15
C GLN A 277 -0.39 -14.25 1.86
N ARG A 278 -1.37 -13.61 1.21
CA ARG A 278 -2.76 -13.41 1.68
C ARG A 278 -3.84 -14.19 0.92
N ASP A 279 -3.65 -14.42 -0.38
CA ASP A 279 -4.75 -14.74 -1.30
C ASP A 279 -5.08 -16.23 -1.43
N TYR A 280 -4.14 -17.13 -1.10
CA TYR A 280 -4.31 -18.56 -1.32
C TYR A 280 -4.57 -19.29 0.00
N LYS A 281 -5.69 -20.04 0.04
CA LYS A 281 -6.06 -20.89 1.17
C LYS A 281 -5.07 -22.03 1.41
N ASN A 282 -4.57 -22.62 0.33
CA ASN A 282 -3.60 -23.70 0.40
C ASN A 282 -2.18 -23.14 0.51
N PRO A 283 -1.29 -23.79 1.29
CA PRO A 283 0.10 -23.37 1.38
C PRO A 283 0.77 -23.34 0.01
N ILE A 284 1.56 -22.31 -0.24
CA ILE A 284 2.32 -22.15 -1.48
C ILE A 284 3.80 -22.45 -1.26
N LYS A 285 4.44 -22.94 -2.32
CA LYS A 285 5.88 -23.14 -2.40
C LYS A 285 6.49 -22.06 -3.28
N VAL A 286 7.53 -21.42 -2.76
CA VAL A 286 8.28 -20.38 -3.45
C VAL A 286 9.71 -20.86 -3.61
N MET A 287 10.32 -20.59 -4.77
CA MET A 287 11.70 -20.95 -5.07
C MET A 287 12.62 -19.75 -4.88
N ALA A 288 13.73 -19.95 -4.20
CA ALA A 288 14.92 -19.12 -4.28
C ALA A 288 15.83 -19.65 -5.38
N ILE A 289 16.32 -18.77 -6.25
CA ILE A 289 17.29 -19.08 -7.29
C ILE A 289 18.50 -18.20 -7.02
N LEU A 290 19.56 -18.78 -6.48
CA LEU A 290 20.83 -18.13 -6.23
C LEU A 290 21.69 -18.22 -7.49
N ASN A 291 22.13 -17.06 -7.98
CA ASN A 291 23.06 -16.94 -9.09
C ASN A 291 24.35 -16.30 -8.58
N TYR A 292 25.49 -16.80 -9.03
CA TYR A 292 26.82 -16.30 -8.67
C TYR A 292 27.85 -16.74 -9.72
N SER A 293 29.05 -16.19 -9.65
CA SER A 293 30.20 -16.70 -10.40
C SER A 293 31.26 -17.29 -9.48
N LYS A 294 31.91 -18.36 -9.94
CA LYS A 294 33.07 -18.99 -9.28
C LYS A 294 34.06 -19.41 -10.35
N ASP A 295 35.32 -19.03 -10.19
CA ASP A 295 36.40 -19.35 -11.16
C ASP A 295 36.08 -18.94 -12.61
N GLY A 296 35.35 -17.84 -12.79
CA GLY A 296 34.92 -17.33 -14.10
C GLY A 296 33.68 -18.02 -14.70
N GLU A 297 33.15 -19.06 -14.07
CA GLU A 297 31.94 -19.75 -14.50
C GLU A 297 30.69 -19.22 -13.79
N LYS A 298 29.59 -19.11 -14.54
CA LYS A 298 28.27 -18.75 -13.98
C LYS A 298 27.57 -19.99 -13.45
N ILE A 299 27.13 -19.90 -12.20
CA ILE A 299 26.46 -21.00 -11.50
C ILE A 299 25.10 -20.53 -11.00
N SER A 300 24.10 -21.38 -11.18
CA SER A 300 22.75 -21.20 -10.62
C SER A 300 22.40 -22.38 -9.73
N ARG A 301 21.79 -22.09 -8.57
CA ARG A 301 21.34 -23.08 -7.58
C ARG A 301 19.95 -22.72 -7.11
N GLU A 302 19.07 -23.71 -7.06
CA GLU A 302 17.68 -23.51 -6.64
C GLU A 302 17.42 -24.17 -5.29
N LYS A 303 16.66 -23.50 -4.43
CA LYS A 303 16.10 -24.07 -3.19
C LYS A 303 14.68 -23.62 -2.95
N GLU A 304 13.89 -24.48 -2.32
CA GLU A 304 12.55 -24.13 -1.85
C GLU A 304 12.64 -23.34 -0.54
N PHE A 305 11.94 -22.22 -0.46
CA PHE A 305 11.59 -21.59 0.82
C PHE A 305 10.63 -22.51 1.61
N LYS A 306 10.52 -22.26 2.92
CA LYS A 306 9.47 -22.91 3.73
C LYS A 306 8.07 -22.58 3.14
N PRO A 307 7.12 -23.54 3.17
CA PRO A 307 5.77 -23.29 2.65
C PRO A 307 5.09 -22.11 3.35
N LEU A 308 4.55 -21.16 2.57
CA LEU A 308 3.78 -20.03 3.10
C LEU A 308 2.29 -20.37 3.13
N LYS A 309 1.67 -20.29 4.31
CA LYS A 309 0.21 -20.43 4.46
C LYS A 309 -0.49 -19.09 4.25
N GLN A 310 -1.82 -19.12 4.17
CA GLN A 310 -2.61 -17.89 4.05
C GLN A 310 -2.37 -16.95 5.23
N ASN A 311 -2.11 -15.69 4.94
CA ASN A 311 -1.74 -14.61 5.86
C ASN A 311 -0.40 -14.78 6.57
N HIS A 312 0.48 -15.69 6.12
CA HIS A 312 1.79 -15.84 6.74
C HIS A 312 2.82 -14.92 6.10
N MET A 313 3.77 -14.50 6.93
CA MET A 313 4.98 -13.79 6.55
C MET A 313 6.21 -14.62 6.94
N LEU A 314 7.12 -14.82 6.00
CA LEU A 314 8.35 -15.60 6.19
C LEU A 314 9.56 -14.70 6.00
N TYR A 315 10.40 -14.61 7.03
CA TYR A 315 11.73 -14.03 6.95
C TYR A 315 12.75 -15.16 6.84
N GLN A 316 13.52 -15.18 5.76
CA GLN A 316 14.53 -16.20 5.51
C GLN A 316 15.89 -15.57 5.21
N ASP A 317 16.89 -15.90 6.02
CA ASP A 317 18.29 -15.60 5.71
C ASP A 317 18.74 -16.46 4.52
N ILE A 318 19.30 -15.81 3.50
CA ILE A 318 19.69 -16.49 2.25
C ILE A 318 21.01 -17.23 2.38
N LYS A 319 21.95 -16.74 3.20
CA LYS A 319 23.17 -17.50 3.49
C LYS A 319 22.86 -18.75 4.29
N GLU A 320 21.90 -18.69 5.21
CA GLU A 320 21.41 -19.88 5.90
C GLU A 320 20.68 -20.85 4.95
N LEU A 321 19.84 -20.33 4.05
CA LEU A 321 19.12 -21.17 3.08
C LEU A 321 20.10 -21.95 2.19
N PHE A 322 21.20 -21.31 1.76
CA PHE A 322 22.25 -21.88 0.92
C PHE A 322 23.54 -22.14 1.72
N SER A 323 23.43 -22.69 2.94
CA SER A 323 24.55 -22.90 3.87
C SER A 323 25.69 -23.78 3.32
N GLU A 324 25.43 -24.56 2.27
CA GLU A 324 26.44 -25.38 1.59
C GLU A 324 27.39 -24.58 0.69
N ILE A 325 27.11 -23.30 0.45
CA ILE A 325 27.92 -22.42 -0.41
C ILE A 325 28.79 -21.53 0.47
N ASN A 326 30.10 -21.53 0.22
CA ASN A 326 31.01 -20.59 0.83
C ASN A 326 30.93 -19.23 0.12
N PHE A 327 30.22 -18.27 0.71
CA PHE A 327 30.03 -16.93 0.14
C PHE A 327 31.31 -16.09 0.03
N ASN A 328 32.41 -16.50 0.69
CA ASN A 328 33.71 -15.85 0.57
C ASN A 328 34.50 -16.27 -0.69
N GLU A 329 34.08 -17.35 -1.36
CA GLU A 329 34.76 -17.90 -2.54
C GLU A 329 33.99 -17.66 -3.85
N ILE A 330 32.90 -16.90 -3.78
CA ILE A 330 32.03 -16.62 -4.94
C ILE A 330 31.96 -15.12 -5.17
N ASN A 331 31.67 -14.75 -6.41
CA ASN A 331 31.55 -13.36 -6.82
C ASN A 331 30.12 -13.02 -7.24
N SER A 332 29.76 -11.76 -6.98
CA SER A 332 28.50 -11.14 -7.37
C SER A 332 27.22 -11.96 -7.08
N PRO A 333 27.07 -12.58 -5.89
CA PRO A 333 25.92 -13.42 -5.63
C PRO A 333 24.63 -12.61 -5.48
N TYR A 334 23.56 -13.09 -6.10
CA TYR A 334 22.23 -12.53 -5.95
C TYR A 334 21.16 -13.61 -5.96
N VAL A 335 20.04 -13.34 -5.30
CA VAL A 335 18.88 -14.22 -5.27
C VAL A 335 17.73 -13.65 -6.09
N ALA A 336 17.13 -14.53 -6.90
CA ALA A 336 15.84 -14.32 -7.53
C ALA A 336 14.77 -15.14 -6.80
N VAL A 337 13.58 -14.58 -6.66
CA VAL A 337 12.41 -15.28 -6.11
C VAL A 337 11.45 -15.64 -7.24
N LYS A 338 10.99 -16.89 -7.26
CA LYS A 338 10.03 -17.40 -8.27
C LYS A 338 8.88 -18.13 -7.59
N SER A 339 7.66 -17.84 -8.03
CA SER A 339 6.45 -18.55 -7.59
C SER A 339 5.63 -19.02 -8.79
N LYS A 340 5.00 -20.18 -8.68
CA LYS A 340 4.06 -20.68 -9.71
C LYS A 340 2.72 -19.94 -9.70
N LEU A 341 2.44 -19.20 -8.63
CA LEU A 341 1.22 -18.41 -8.44
C LEU A 341 1.58 -16.94 -8.25
N PRO A 342 0.71 -15.99 -8.64
CA PRO A 342 0.92 -14.59 -8.34
C PRO A 342 1.16 -14.33 -6.84
N LEU A 343 2.11 -13.48 -6.48
CA LEU A 343 2.49 -13.26 -5.07
C LEU A 343 2.72 -11.78 -4.79
N HIS A 344 2.55 -11.34 -3.53
CA HIS A 344 3.08 -10.05 -3.13
C HIS A 344 4.59 -9.98 -3.37
N ARG A 345 5.09 -8.78 -3.71
CA ARG A 345 6.51 -8.56 -3.94
C ARG A 345 7.30 -8.85 -2.65
N PRO A 346 8.37 -9.65 -2.71
CA PRO A 346 9.28 -9.83 -1.58
C PRO A 346 9.92 -8.51 -1.13
N ASN A 347 10.14 -8.37 0.17
CA ASN A 347 10.99 -7.31 0.72
C ASN A 347 12.39 -7.88 1.02
N TYR A 348 13.41 -7.06 0.86
CA TYR A 348 14.81 -7.43 1.11
C TYR A 348 15.38 -6.58 2.22
N TYR A 349 15.99 -7.22 3.21
CA TYR A 349 16.55 -6.55 4.37
C TYR A 349 18.00 -6.97 4.59
N TYR A 350 18.87 -5.99 4.80
CA TYR A 350 20.27 -6.26 5.07
C TYR A 350 20.55 -6.18 6.57
N VAL A 351 21.17 -7.23 7.10
CA VAL A 351 21.50 -7.36 8.53
C VAL A 351 23.00 -7.41 8.73
N LYS A 352 23.48 -6.86 9.84
CA LYS A 352 24.88 -6.94 10.26
C LYS A 352 24.98 -7.68 11.59
N LYS A 353 25.85 -8.70 11.65
CA LYS A 353 26.04 -9.54 12.83
C LYS A 353 26.44 -8.71 14.05
N GLY A 354 25.76 -8.93 15.17
CA GLY A 354 26.00 -8.21 16.42
C GLY A 354 25.47 -6.77 16.45
N LYS A 355 24.78 -6.32 15.40
CA LYS A 355 24.10 -5.03 15.34
C LYS A 355 22.59 -5.20 15.34
N LYS A 356 21.88 -4.17 15.80
CA LYS A 356 20.42 -4.17 15.94
C LYS A 356 19.73 -3.62 14.70
N GLY A 357 18.70 -4.33 14.24
CA GLY A 357 17.86 -3.92 13.12
C GLY A 357 18.52 -4.06 11.75
N TYR A 358 17.76 -3.71 10.72
CA TYR A 358 18.20 -3.67 9.34
C TYR A 358 18.89 -2.34 9.03
N PHE A 359 20.07 -2.40 8.42
CA PHE A 359 20.81 -1.18 8.05
C PHE A 359 20.43 -0.65 6.67
N ASP A 360 19.84 -1.49 5.84
CA ASP A 360 19.34 -1.11 4.52
C ASP A 360 18.15 -2.00 4.14
N THR A 361 17.29 -1.48 3.27
CA THR A 361 16.20 -2.24 2.67
C THR A 361 16.16 -2.01 1.16
N SER A 362 15.76 -3.03 0.42
CA SER A 362 15.57 -2.90 -1.03
C SER A 362 14.15 -3.30 -1.42
N HIS A 363 13.52 -2.47 -2.25
CA HIS A 363 12.22 -2.70 -2.85
C HIS A 363 12.33 -2.70 -4.38
N ALA A 364 11.62 -3.60 -5.06
CA ALA A 364 11.71 -3.72 -6.51
C ALA A 364 10.54 -3.09 -7.28
N GLY A 365 10.89 -2.53 -8.45
CA GLY A 365 9.98 -2.32 -9.55
C GLY A 365 9.63 -3.64 -10.26
N PRO A 366 8.59 -3.68 -11.11
CA PRO A 366 8.26 -4.86 -11.90
C PRO A 366 9.36 -5.18 -12.93
N ASP A 367 9.56 -6.47 -13.26
CA ASP A 367 10.37 -6.88 -14.41
C ASP A 367 9.74 -6.29 -15.69
N LEU A 368 10.40 -5.29 -16.27
CA LEU A 368 9.90 -4.55 -17.43
C LEU A 368 9.67 -5.45 -18.64
N ARG A 369 10.37 -6.60 -18.74
CA ARG A 369 10.18 -7.57 -19.83
C ARG A 369 8.74 -8.10 -19.90
N HIS A 370 7.99 -8.06 -18.80
CA HIS A 370 6.59 -8.51 -18.74
C HIS A 370 5.57 -7.37 -18.92
N GLN A 371 5.99 -6.10 -18.91
CA GLN A 371 5.11 -4.93 -19.06
C GLN A 371 5.19 -4.28 -20.44
N VAL A 372 6.24 -4.54 -21.22
CA VAL A 372 6.44 -3.94 -22.54
C VAL A 372 5.76 -4.79 -23.62
N LYS A 373 4.54 -4.40 -24.03
CA LYS A 373 3.90 -4.90 -25.25
C LYS A 373 4.52 -4.21 -26.47
N GLY A 374 5.56 -4.80 -27.05
CA GLY A 374 6.16 -4.37 -28.31
C GLY A 374 7.61 -4.76 -28.40
N PHE A 375 7.89 -5.86 -29.12
CA PHE A 375 9.25 -6.34 -29.36
C PHE A 375 9.58 -6.22 -30.84
N TYR A 376 10.71 -5.59 -31.17
CA TYR A 376 11.49 -5.93 -32.36
C TYR A 376 12.89 -6.30 -31.89
N ARG A 377 13.27 -7.59 -32.05
CA ARG A 377 14.59 -8.12 -31.68
C ARG A 377 15.04 -7.93 -30.22
N GLY A 378 14.11 -7.88 -29.27
CA GLY A 378 14.44 -7.89 -27.83
C GLY A 378 14.85 -6.54 -27.24
N THR A 379 14.85 -5.46 -28.04
CA THR A 379 15.14 -4.10 -27.56
C THR A 379 13.84 -3.31 -27.41
N MET A 380 13.68 -2.60 -26.29
CA MET A 380 12.57 -1.67 -26.09
C MET A 380 12.69 -0.52 -27.10
N VAL A 381 11.60 -0.21 -27.79
CA VAL A 381 11.50 0.98 -28.65
C VAL A 381 10.56 1.98 -27.98
N ILE A 382 11.11 3.10 -27.50
CA ILE A 382 10.31 4.22 -27.01
C ILE A 382 9.50 4.75 -28.20
N ASN A 383 8.16 4.80 -28.07
CA ASN A 383 7.33 5.29 -29.16
C ASN A 383 7.46 6.82 -29.31
N GLU A 384 7.15 7.34 -30.50
CA GLU A 384 7.31 8.77 -30.80
C GLU A 384 6.51 9.69 -29.87
N GLU A 385 5.38 9.23 -29.33
CA GLU A 385 4.61 10.02 -28.35
C GLU A 385 5.41 10.23 -27.05
N GLU A 386 6.05 9.17 -26.56
CA GLU A 386 6.84 9.21 -25.33
C GLU A 386 8.15 9.95 -25.53
N LYS A 387 8.79 9.82 -26.70
CA LYS A 387 9.97 10.65 -27.07
C LYS A 387 9.63 12.13 -27.06
N ASN A 388 8.52 12.51 -27.67
CA ASN A 388 8.06 13.90 -27.70
C ASN A 388 7.78 14.44 -26.28
N LYS A 389 7.32 13.59 -25.35
CA LYS A 389 7.20 13.97 -23.93
C LYS A 389 8.57 14.18 -23.30
N LEU A 390 9.52 13.26 -23.48
CA LEU A 390 10.87 13.39 -22.93
C LEU A 390 11.57 14.67 -23.41
N HIS A 391 11.54 14.93 -24.72
CA HIS A 391 12.08 16.15 -25.31
C HIS A 391 11.42 17.42 -24.79
N LYS A 392 10.09 17.41 -24.59
CA LYS A 392 9.37 18.55 -24.00
C LYS A 392 9.87 18.91 -22.59
N TYR A 393 10.37 17.94 -21.84
CA TYR A 393 10.91 18.14 -20.49
C TYR A 393 12.43 18.23 -20.44
N ASP A 394 13.09 18.38 -21.59
CA ASP A 394 14.55 18.46 -21.71
C ASP A 394 15.27 17.22 -21.13
N CYS A 395 14.58 16.08 -21.16
CA CYS A 395 15.13 14.78 -20.82
C CYS A 395 15.76 14.16 -22.08
N VAL A 396 17.05 13.84 -22.03
CA VAL A 396 17.73 13.08 -23.07
C VAL A 396 17.54 11.58 -22.78
N GLU A 397 17.21 10.80 -23.81
CA GLU A 397 17.11 9.35 -23.68
C GLU A 397 18.43 8.78 -23.12
N MET A 398 18.35 7.92 -22.10
CA MET A 398 19.50 7.25 -21.44
C MET A 398 20.42 8.13 -20.59
N ASP A 399 20.08 9.40 -20.35
CA ASP A 399 20.79 10.23 -19.37
C ASP A 399 20.23 10.01 -17.96
N LEU A 400 21.09 9.56 -17.03
CA LEU A 400 20.74 9.34 -15.61
C LEU A 400 21.45 10.38 -14.75
N LYS A 401 20.76 11.48 -14.49
CA LYS A 401 21.25 12.53 -13.60
C LYS A 401 21.09 12.10 -12.14
N HIS A 402 22.19 12.09 -11.39
CA HIS A 402 22.19 11.83 -9.96
C HIS A 402 22.99 12.90 -9.22
N TYR A 403 22.55 13.23 -8.00
CA TYR A 403 23.26 14.14 -7.13
C TYR A 403 24.25 13.35 -6.27
N ILE A 404 25.51 13.77 -6.29
CA ILE A 404 26.50 13.26 -5.35
C ILE A 404 26.61 14.26 -4.21
N LEU A 405 26.48 13.76 -2.99
CA LEU A 405 26.55 14.60 -1.80
C LEU A 405 28.01 14.90 -1.45
N PRO A 406 28.30 16.04 -0.79
CA PRO A 406 29.66 16.37 -0.36
C PRO A 406 30.27 15.27 0.52
N GLU A 407 31.59 15.08 0.45
CA GLU A 407 32.33 14.09 1.24
C GLU A 407 32.08 14.25 2.76
N GLU A 408 31.86 15.48 3.20
CA GLU A 408 31.52 15.85 4.59
C GLU A 408 30.28 15.10 5.13
N GLU A 409 29.33 14.77 4.25
CA GLU A 409 28.11 14.02 4.61
C GLU A 409 28.39 12.52 4.78
N ARG A 410 29.55 12.02 4.33
CA ARG A 410 29.98 10.60 4.42
C ARG A 410 28.96 9.62 3.82
N ILE A 411 28.30 10.03 2.74
CA ILE A 411 27.34 9.21 2.01
C ILE A 411 28.00 8.71 0.72
N GLU A 412 28.12 7.39 0.58
CA GLU A 412 28.62 6.76 -0.65
C GLU A 412 27.52 6.69 -1.71
N SER A 413 27.86 7.03 -2.95
CA SER A 413 26.98 6.93 -4.13
C SER A 413 27.38 5.73 -4.98
N ILE A 414 26.49 4.74 -5.09
CA ILE A 414 26.75 3.49 -5.83
C ILE A 414 25.72 3.34 -6.96
N ILE A 415 26.20 3.13 -8.19
CA ILE A 415 25.35 2.66 -9.30
C ILE A 415 25.30 1.14 -9.26
N ALA A 416 24.10 0.59 -9.31
CA ALA A 416 23.87 -0.85 -9.46
C ALA A 416 23.13 -1.11 -10.77
N LEU A 417 23.65 -2.02 -11.60
CA LEU A 417 22.95 -2.45 -12.80
C LEU A 417 22.03 -3.63 -12.49
N GLY A 418 20.75 -3.46 -12.83
CA GLY A 418 19.73 -4.50 -12.70
C GLY A 418 19.64 -5.39 -13.93
N ASP A 419 19.33 -6.66 -13.75
CA ASP A 419 19.14 -7.68 -14.81
C ASP A 419 17.90 -7.39 -15.70
N ASP A 420 17.17 -6.33 -15.35
CA ASP A 420 15.86 -6.00 -15.89
C ASP A 420 15.97 -5.05 -17.10
N THR A 421 17.19 -4.75 -17.56
CA THR A 421 17.43 -3.93 -18.76
C THR A 421 17.29 -4.76 -20.04
N THR A 422 16.52 -4.22 -21.00
CA THR A 422 16.46 -4.76 -22.38
C THR A 422 17.60 -4.23 -23.25
N MET A 423 18.47 -3.39 -22.71
CA MET A 423 19.62 -2.81 -23.39
C MET A 423 20.92 -3.34 -22.79
N ASP A 424 21.83 -3.70 -23.69
CA ASP A 424 23.20 -4.09 -23.40
C ASP A 424 23.99 -2.82 -23.01
N ILE A 425 24.12 -2.58 -21.70
CA ILE A 425 24.90 -1.46 -21.16
C ILE A 425 26.33 -1.95 -20.98
N LYS A 426 27.14 -1.84 -22.04
CA LYS A 426 28.56 -2.22 -22.03
C LYS A 426 29.47 -1.05 -21.75
N ASN A 427 29.17 0.10 -22.31
CA ASN A 427 29.97 1.31 -22.15
C ASN A 427 29.06 2.44 -21.74
N PHE A 428 29.45 3.18 -20.71
CA PHE A 428 28.80 4.43 -20.33
C PHE A 428 29.85 5.47 -19.98
N THR A 429 29.49 6.72 -20.25
CA THR A 429 30.29 7.87 -19.83
C THR A 429 29.75 8.34 -18.50
N LEU A 430 30.64 8.51 -17.52
CA LEU A 430 30.31 9.21 -16.29
C LEU A 430 30.83 10.64 -16.40
N GLU A 431 29.93 11.60 -16.24
CA GLU A 431 30.24 13.02 -16.27
C GLU A 431 29.90 13.65 -14.91
N PHE A 432 30.89 14.29 -14.32
CA PHE A 432 30.78 14.91 -13.00
C PHE A 432 30.74 16.40 -13.14
N TYR A 433 29.60 17.00 -12.78
CA TYR A 433 29.42 18.44 -12.82
C TYR A 433 29.55 19.02 -11.41
N ASP A 434 30.21 20.17 -11.29
CA ASP A 434 30.27 20.91 -10.03
C ASP A 434 28.93 21.57 -9.70
N ALA A 435 28.86 22.25 -8.55
CA ALA A 435 27.65 22.94 -8.09
C ALA A 435 27.19 24.09 -9.03
N ASN A 436 28.05 24.57 -9.93
CA ASN A 436 27.74 25.59 -10.93
C ASN A 436 27.31 24.96 -12.27
N GLY A 437 27.27 23.63 -12.37
CA GLY A 437 26.97 22.91 -13.60
C GLY A 437 28.14 22.86 -14.58
N VAL A 438 29.37 23.10 -14.13
CA VAL A 438 30.58 23.00 -14.95
C VAL A 438 31.12 21.58 -14.87
N LEU A 439 31.39 20.96 -16.02
CA LEU A 439 31.98 19.63 -16.10
C LEU A 439 33.38 19.65 -15.47
N SER A 440 33.55 18.87 -14.40
CA SER A 440 34.80 18.73 -13.67
C SER A 440 35.64 17.55 -14.18
N HIS A 441 35.00 16.38 -14.36
CA HIS A 441 35.64 15.15 -14.79
C HIS A 441 34.70 14.37 -15.71
N SER A 442 35.28 13.67 -16.68
CA SER A 442 34.56 12.72 -17.53
C SER A 442 35.45 11.55 -17.86
N PHE A 443 34.90 10.34 -17.77
CA PHE A 443 35.60 9.14 -18.20
C PHE A 443 34.63 8.12 -18.79
N GLU A 444 35.13 7.35 -19.75
CA GLU A 444 34.45 6.18 -20.28
C GLU A 444 34.73 4.99 -19.38
N LYS A 445 33.67 4.25 -19.05
CA LYS A 445 33.78 3.00 -18.31
C LYS A 445 33.19 1.86 -19.12
N GLU A 446 34.02 0.86 -19.38
CA GLU A 446 33.57 -0.45 -19.83
C GLU A 446 33.06 -1.24 -18.62
N PHE A 447 31.86 -1.78 -18.76
CA PHE A 447 31.13 -2.50 -17.75
C PHE A 447 31.01 -3.96 -18.15
N ASP A 448 31.58 -4.82 -17.32
CA ASP A 448 31.41 -6.26 -17.42
C ASP A 448 30.42 -6.69 -16.35
N TYR A 449 29.14 -6.77 -16.73
CA TYR A 449 28.04 -7.21 -15.87
C TYR A 449 28.34 -8.54 -15.15
N ASP A 450 29.16 -9.40 -15.76
CA ASP A 450 29.48 -10.72 -15.22
C ASP A 450 30.58 -10.68 -14.15
N LYS A 451 31.35 -9.59 -14.09
CA LYS A 451 32.44 -9.39 -13.13
C LYS A 451 32.09 -8.37 -12.06
N GLU A 452 31.47 -7.25 -12.42
CA GLU A 452 31.20 -6.12 -11.52
C GLU A 452 29.76 -5.66 -11.69
N ARG A 453 28.90 -5.85 -10.69
CA ARG A 453 27.49 -5.43 -10.74
C ARG A 453 27.22 -4.05 -10.11
N TYR A 454 28.14 -3.61 -9.26
CA TYR A 454 28.06 -2.40 -8.44
C TYR A 454 29.28 -1.54 -8.70
N PHE A 455 29.05 -0.24 -8.85
CA PHE A 455 30.09 0.73 -9.11
C PHE A 455 30.01 1.85 -8.09
N ASN A 456 31.00 1.95 -7.20
CA ASN A 456 31.09 3.05 -6.25
C ASN A 456 31.56 4.31 -6.99
N ILE A 457 30.65 5.21 -7.29
CA ILE A 457 30.92 6.47 -7.99
C ILE A 457 31.78 7.38 -7.12
N SER A 458 31.57 7.36 -5.80
CA SER A 458 32.32 8.18 -4.85
C SER A 458 33.81 7.87 -4.81
N ALA A 459 34.27 6.73 -5.33
CA ALA A 459 35.69 6.40 -5.42
C ALA A 459 36.43 7.16 -6.55
N PHE A 460 35.70 7.89 -7.40
CA PHE A 460 36.24 8.62 -8.55
C PHE A 460 36.21 10.14 -8.37
N LEU A 461 35.69 10.61 -7.24
CA LEU A 461 35.78 11.98 -6.74
C LEU A 461 36.94 12.06 -5.74
#